data_AF-A0A1Y3EDQ8-F1
#
_entry.id   AF-A0A1Y3EDQ8-F1
#
_cell.length_a   1.000
_cell.length_b   1.000
_cell.length_c   1.000
_cell.angle_alpha   90.00
_cell.angle_beta   90.00
_cell.angle_gamma   90.00
#
_symmetry.space_group_name_H-M   'P 1'
#
loop_
_entity.id
_entity.type
_entity.pdbx_description
1 polymer ?
#
loop_
_entity_poly.entity_id
_entity_poly.type
_entity_poly.pdbx_seq_one_letter_code
_entity_poly.pdbx_strand_id
1 'polypeptide(L)'
;MYQKIAKALPVMDKYAQKLINAGVVNQEYVQAEMDHYVEIMETAYSNSQKEMFVRNRDWLDSPWKTFFPCDVDLKLKPTGVSVEVLQHIGNIFSAVPKNFRLHSGLERVLRGRAQMVQSGTSDWALAEAFAFGSLLGEGFHVRLSGQDVERGTFSHRHHVLHDQNVDKNIVEPLNELWPGKQAQYTVCNSSLSEFGVLGFEVGFSLSNPNALVIWEAQFGDFSNNAQSKWIRQSGIVCLLPHGYEGMGPEHSSARLERFLQLCSDDEERMKPPGPEFEGGQLMETNMIVANCTTPANFFHLLRRQMLLPFLMTPKSLLRHPEARSPFDDYLENTRFKRLIPEDGPASENPEQVKRLVFCSGKLYYELKKERDNKKLDSDVAICRIEQLSPFPYDLVKEQAEKYKNAQLIWAQEEHKNMGAWLYVHPRLLTALNNGRSVKYAGRAPSASTATGNKYHHMREQNKVIADTLEVTMPGVD
;
A
#
# COMPACT_ATOMS: atom_id res chain seq x y z
N MET A 1 25.51 14.24 42.00
CA MET A 1 24.28 14.86 41.46
C MET A 1 23.11 14.72 42.42
N TYR A 2 22.56 13.52 42.66
CA TYR A 2 21.40 13.31 43.55
C TYR A 2 21.58 13.81 45.00
N GLN A 3 22.79 13.76 45.57
CA GLN A 3 23.08 14.38 46.88
C GLN A 3 22.90 15.91 46.90
N LYS A 4 23.09 16.59 45.75
CA LYS A 4 22.81 18.03 45.62
C LYS A 4 21.31 18.28 45.43
N ILE A 5 20.61 17.39 44.71
CA ILE A 5 19.15 17.45 44.53
C ILE A 5 18.44 17.24 45.87
N ALA A 6 18.85 16.24 46.66
CA ALA A 6 18.27 15.95 47.98
C ALA A 6 18.44 17.10 48.99
N LYS A 7 19.47 17.94 48.80
CA LYS A 7 19.72 19.14 49.62
C LYS A 7 19.06 20.40 49.05
N ALA A 8 18.53 20.35 47.83
CA ALA A 8 17.92 21.50 47.19
C ALA A 8 16.44 21.57 47.58
N LEU A 9 16.00 22.76 48.01
CA LEU A 9 14.57 23.03 48.17
C LEU A 9 13.84 22.80 46.82
N PRO A 10 12.64 22.18 46.84
CA PRO A 10 11.74 22.10 45.69
C PRO A 10 11.53 23.46 45.03
N VAL A 11 11.27 23.46 43.71
CA VAL A 11 11.08 24.69 42.93
C VAL A 11 9.88 25.49 43.44
N MET A 12 8.81 24.81 43.85
CA MET A 12 7.61 25.44 44.42
C MET A 12 7.95 26.19 45.72
N ASP A 13 8.61 25.53 46.68
CA ASP A 13 8.97 26.13 47.97
C ASP A 13 9.90 27.33 47.81
N LYS A 14 10.85 27.26 46.86
CA LYS A 14 11.73 28.39 46.52
C LYS A 14 10.95 29.60 46.00
N TYR A 15 9.95 29.38 45.14
CA TYR A 15 9.14 30.46 44.58
C TYR A 15 8.16 31.02 45.62
N ALA A 16 7.54 30.16 46.43
CA ALA A 16 6.69 30.55 47.55
C ALA A 16 7.46 31.43 48.54
N GLN A 17 8.65 31.01 48.98
CA GLN A 17 9.48 31.79 49.90
C GLN A 17 9.84 33.16 49.30
N LYS A 18 10.12 33.23 47.98
CA LYS A 18 10.39 34.50 47.30
C LYS A 18 9.18 35.44 47.34
N LEU A 19 7.98 34.93 47.08
CA LEU A 19 6.75 35.74 47.08
C LEU A 19 6.36 36.18 48.50
N ILE A 20 6.57 35.32 49.49
CA ILE A 20 6.37 35.64 50.91
C ILE A 20 7.35 36.74 51.34
N ASN A 21 8.64 36.60 51.01
CA ASN A 21 9.66 37.61 51.32
C ASN A 21 9.39 38.95 50.62
N ALA A 22 8.77 38.92 49.45
CA ALA A 22 8.35 40.11 48.71
C ALA A 22 7.02 40.71 49.20
N GLY A 23 6.36 40.09 50.18
CA GLY A 23 5.08 40.54 50.73
C GLY A 23 3.89 40.41 49.77
N VAL A 24 4.03 39.63 48.69
CA VAL A 24 2.98 39.46 47.67
C VAL A 24 1.90 38.48 48.15
N VAL A 25 2.30 37.47 48.91
CA VAL A 25 1.43 36.48 49.55
C VAL A 25 1.94 36.20 50.96
N ASN A 26 1.11 35.58 51.80
CA ASN A 26 1.53 35.09 53.11
C ASN A 26 1.60 33.54 53.12
N GLN A 27 2.11 32.97 54.21
CA GLN A 27 2.23 31.50 54.35
C GLN A 27 0.87 30.80 54.28
N GLU A 28 -0.17 31.42 54.86
CA GLU A 28 -1.54 30.89 54.88
C GLU A 28 -2.10 30.75 53.47
N TYR A 29 -1.90 31.75 52.62
CA TYR A 29 -2.32 31.74 51.22
C TYR A 29 -1.64 30.60 50.44
N VAL A 30 -0.34 30.41 50.62
CA VAL A 30 0.40 29.33 49.94
C VAL A 30 -0.13 27.96 50.36
N GLN A 31 -0.35 27.74 51.67
CA GLN A 31 -0.90 26.48 52.16
C GLN A 31 -2.32 26.24 51.66
N ALA A 32 -3.18 27.28 51.68
CA ALA A 32 -4.54 27.18 51.19
C ALA A 32 -4.61 26.80 49.70
N GLU A 33 -3.72 27.34 48.86
CA GLU A 33 -3.65 26.99 47.44
C GLU A 33 -3.17 25.55 47.21
N MET A 34 -2.23 25.07 48.04
CA MET A 34 -1.80 23.67 48.01
C MET A 34 -2.93 22.73 48.41
N ASP A 35 -3.64 23.04 49.50
CA ASP A 35 -4.76 22.24 49.99
C ASP A 35 -5.90 22.22 48.95
N HIS A 36 -6.20 23.37 48.34
CA HIS A 36 -7.17 23.48 47.25
C HIS A 36 -6.79 22.61 46.04
N TYR A 37 -5.51 22.59 45.62
CA TYR A 37 -5.07 21.73 44.51
C TYR A 37 -5.16 20.24 44.88
N VAL A 38 -4.86 19.86 46.12
CA VAL A 38 -5.05 18.49 46.62
C VAL A 38 -6.55 18.12 46.59
N GLU A 39 -7.43 19.02 47.01
CA GLU A 39 -8.88 18.80 46.96
C GLU A 39 -9.38 18.60 45.52
N ILE A 40 -8.85 19.36 44.55
CA ILE A 40 -9.14 19.14 43.11
C ILE A 40 -8.72 17.72 42.70
N MET A 41 -7.53 17.25 43.08
CA MET A 41 -7.05 15.91 42.75
C MET A 41 -7.88 14.81 43.42
N GLU A 42 -8.22 14.94 44.70
CA GLU A 42 -9.05 13.97 45.44
C GLU A 42 -10.48 13.92 44.91
N THR A 43 -11.03 15.07 44.53
CA THR A 43 -12.36 15.16 43.88
C THR A 43 -12.32 14.48 42.52
N ALA A 44 -11.29 14.75 41.71
CA ALA A 44 -11.12 14.09 40.41
C ALA A 44 -10.95 12.57 40.56
N TYR A 45 -10.16 12.10 41.52
CA TYR A 45 -10.00 10.68 41.83
C TYR A 45 -11.33 10.04 42.25
N SER A 46 -12.04 10.65 43.18
CA SER A 46 -13.37 10.18 43.65
C SER A 46 -14.40 10.15 42.53
N ASN A 47 -14.34 11.09 41.59
CA ASN A 47 -15.21 11.09 40.41
C ASN A 47 -14.80 10.01 39.41
N SER A 48 -13.50 9.77 39.20
CA SER A 48 -13.02 8.71 38.30
C SER A 48 -13.47 7.31 38.74
N GLN A 49 -13.63 7.07 40.04
CA GLN A 49 -14.17 5.81 40.58
C GLN A 49 -15.65 5.57 40.24
N LYS A 50 -16.39 6.63 39.87
CA LYS A 50 -17.81 6.54 39.49
C LYS A 50 -18.00 6.29 37.99
N GLU A 51 -16.95 6.46 37.19
CA GLU A 51 -16.99 6.24 35.75
C GLU A 51 -16.97 4.73 35.45
N MET A 52 -18.06 4.23 34.87
CA MET A 52 -18.26 2.79 34.61
C MET A 52 -17.82 2.36 33.20
N PHE A 53 -17.52 3.31 32.32
CA PHE A 53 -17.13 3.05 30.94
C PHE A 53 -16.13 4.10 30.46
N VAL A 54 -15.18 3.69 29.62
CA VAL A 54 -14.26 4.62 28.94
C VAL A 54 -14.85 4.97 27.58
N ARG A 55 -15.00 6.27 27.28
CA ARG A 55 -15.37 6.72 25.94
C ARG A 55 -14.11 7.13 25.18
N ASN A 56 -13.76 6.33 24.16
CA ASN A 56 -12.60 6.61 23.31
C ASN A 56 -12.63 7.99 22.64
N ARG A 57 -13.83 8.54 22.40
CA ARG A 57 -14.02 9.88 21.81
C ARG A 57 -13.47 11.01 22.68
N ASP A 58 -13.40 10.83 24.01
CA ASP A 58 -12.92 11.88 24.92
C ASP A 58 -11.40 12.10 24.79
N TRP A 59 -10.70 11.14 24.16
CA TRP A 59 -9.25 11.18 23.90
C TRP A 59 -8.92 11.52 22.44
N LEU A 60 -9.94 11.62 21.58
CA LEU A 60 -9.78 11.87 20.15
C LEU A 60 -10.14 13.32 19.86
N ASP A 61 -9.11 14.17 19.81
CA ASP A 61 -9.19 15.51 19.24
C ASP A 61 -9.22 15.44 17.70
N SER A 62 -10.14 14.64 17.16
CA SER A 62 -10.30 14.47 15.72
C SER A 62 -11.56 15.21 15.24
N PRO A 63 -11.44 16.12 14.26
CA PRO A 63 -12.58 16.86 13.72
C PRO A 63 -13.52 16.00 12.84
N TRP A 64 -13.33 14.67 12.78
CA TRP A 64 -13.98 13.76 11.83
C TRP A 64 -15.39 13.34 12.26
N LYS A 65 -16.24 14.32 12.62
CA LYS A 65 -17.59 14.08 13.17
C LYS A 65 -18.51 13.29 12.24
N THR A 66 -18.27 13.31 10.93
CA THR A 66 -19.08 12.66 9.90
C THR A 66 -18.47 11.39 9.33
N PHE A 67 -17.25 11.02 9.74
CA PHE A 67 -16.51 9.90 9.13
C PHE A 67 -16.83 8.53 9.77
N PHE A 68 -17.32 8.53 11.01
CA PHE A 68 -17.66 7.32 11.76
C PHE A 68 -19.19 7.21 11.97
N PRO A 69 -19.97 6.75 10.97
CA PRO A 69 -21.37 6.44 11.20
C PRO A 69 -21.51 5.25 12.16
N CYS A 70 -22.59 5.21 12.94
CA CYS A 70 -22.89 4.09 13.85
C CYS A 70 -23.23 2.79 13.11
N ASP A 71 -23.74 2.89 11.88
CA ASP A 71 -24.05 1.76 11.00
C ASP A 71 -23.10 1.81 9.78
N VAL A 72 -22.11 0.92 9.74
CA VAL A 72 -21.18 0.81 8.61
C VAL A 72 -21.66 -0.31 7.69
N ASP A 73 -22.11 0.04 6.48
CA ASP A 73 -22.34 -0.94 5.42
C ASP A 73 -21.00 -1.54 4.99
N LEU A 74 -20.78 -2.81 5.33
CA LEU A 74 -19.55 -3.54 5.02
C LEU A 74 -19.51 -4.05 3.58
N LYS A 75 -20.56 -3.82 2.78
CA LYS A 75 -20.53 -4.13 1.35
C LYS A 75 -19.69 -3.09 0.62
N LEU A 76 -18.57 -3.56 0.05
CA LEU A 76 -17.71 -2.68 -0.73
C LEU A 76 -18.42 -2.21 -2.01
N LYS A 77 -18.38 -0.90 -2.21
CA LYS A 77 -18.88 -0.27 -3.43
C LYS A 77 -17.86 -0.40 -4.56
N PRO A 78 -18.31 -0.44 -5.83
CA PRO A 78 -17.42 -0.27 -6.98
C PRO A 78 -16.59 1.01 -6.86
N THR A 79 -15.36 0.96 -7.39
CA THR A 79 -14.46 2.12 -7.42
C THR A 79 -14.17 2.59 -8.84
N GLY A 80 -14.88 2.05 -9.83
CA GLY A 80 -14.78 2.48 -11.22
C GLY A 80 -15.30 3.90 -11.46
N VAL A 81 -15.05 4.42 -12.65
CA VAL A 81 -15.46 5.75 -13.12
C VAL A 81 -15.99 5.67 -14.55
N SER A 82 -16.63 6.74 -15.04
CA SER A 82 -17.11 6.77 -16.42
C SER A 82 -15.94 6.84 -17.42
N VAL A 83 -16.17 6.36 -18.65
CA VAL A 83 -15.14 6.39 -19.70
C VAL A 83 -14.73 7.82 -20.07
N GLU A 84 -15.68 8.77 -19.99
CA GLU A 84 -15.45 10.18 -20.24
C GLU A 84 -14.46 10.77 -19.23
N VAL A 85 -14.52 10.35 -17.97
CA VAL A 85 -13.56 10.76 -16.92
C VAL A 85 -12.16 10.24 -17.27
N LEU A 86 -12.02 8.98 -17.69
CA LEU A 86 -10.74 8.40 -18.08
C LEU A 86 -10.14 9.12 -19.30
N GLN A 87 -10.96 9.37 -20.33
CA GLN A 87 -10.53 10.08 -21.52
C GLN A 87 -10.13 11.53 -21.21
N HIS A 88 -10.92 12.23 -20.40
CA HIS A 88 -10.63 13.61 -19.98
C HIS A 88 -9.28 13.70 -19.26
N ILE A 89 -9.08 12.88 -18.22
CA ILE A 89 -7.83 12.85 -17.46
C ILE A 89 -6.66 12.44 -18.35
N GLY A 90 -6.82 11.37 -19.13
CA GLY A 90 -5.77 10.85 -20.00
C GLY A 90 -5.32 11.84 -21.06
N ASN A 91 -6.25 12.57 -21.67
CA ASN A 91 -5.95 13.58 -22.69
C ASN A 91 -5.18 14.77 -22.11
N ILE A 92 -5.59 15.29 -20.95
CA ILE A 92 -4.89 16.41 -20.30
C ILE A 92 -3.50 15.97 -19.80
N PHE A 93 -3.42 14.81 -19.14
CA PHE A 93 -2.17 14.28 -18.61
C PHE A 93 -1.14 13.91 -19.70
N SER A 94 -1.61 13.66 -20.92
CA SER A 94 -0.78 13.36 -22.08
C SER A 94 -0.49 14.57 -22.97
N ALA A 95 -1.05 15.74 -22.66
CA ALA A 95 -0.91 16.93 -23.49
C ALA A 95 0.41 17.65 -23.23
N VAL A 96 0.94 18.28 -24.29
CA VAL A 96 2.05 19.24 -24.17
C VAL A 96 1.46 20.60 -23.79
N PRO A 97 1.92 21.26 -22.71
CA PRO A 97 1.41 22.59 -22.36
C PRO A 97 1.67 23.62 -23.45
N LYS A 98 0.78 24.63 -23.56
CA LYS A 98 0.94 25.71 -24.55
C LYS A 98 2.17 26.56 -24.22
N ASN A 99 2.91 26.98 -25.25
CA ASN A 99 4.12 27.80 -25.12
C ASN A 99 5.19 27.20 -24.19
N PHE A 100 5.31 25.87 -24.17
CA PHE A 100 6.18 25.14 -23.27
C PHE A 100 7.19 24.30 -24.04
N ARG A 101 8.49 24.45 -23.75
CA ARG A 101 9.53 23.64 -24.41
C ARG A 101 9.82 22.38 -23.61
N LEU A 102 9.29 21.24 -24.05
CA LEU A 102 9.60 19.94 -23.44
C LEU A 102 10.95 19.37 -23.91
N HIS A 103 11.51 18.51 -23.06
CA HIS A 103 12.59 17.62 -23.45
C HIS A 103 12.07 16.57 -24.45
N SER A 104 12.82 16.30 -25.53
CA SER A 104 12.39 15.39 -26.62
C SER A 104 12.05 13.97 -26.14
N GLY A 105 12.79 13.46 -25.14
CA GLY A 105 12.48 12.17 -24.52
C GLY A 105 11.12 12.13 -23.83
N LEU A 106 10.67 13.27 -23.27
CA LEU A 106 9.38 13.40 -22.59
C LEU A 106 8.24 13.57 -23.59
N GLU A 107 8.46 14.26 -24.72
CA GLU A 107 7.49 14.30 -25.83
C GLU A 107 7.11 12.90 -26.31
N ARG A 108 8.09 11.98 -26.37
CA ARG A 108 7.84 10.57 -26.73
C ARG A 108 6.96 9.86 -25.69
N VAL A 109 7.19 10.11 -24.40
CA VAL A 109 6.39 9.53 -23.31
C VAL A 109 4.95 10.04 -23.39
N LEU A 110 4.74 11.35 -23.51
CA LEU A 110 3.41 11.96 -23.61
C LEU A 110 2.66 11.48 -24.85
N ARG A 111 3.34 11.38 -26.00
CA ARG A 111 2.75 10.80 -27.22
C ARG A 111 2.32 9.35 -27.03
N GLY A 112 3.15 8.54 -26.36
CA GLY A 112 2.83 7.15 -26.05
C GLY A 112 1.58 7.04 -25.16
N ARG A 113 1.46 7.91 -24.15
CA ARG A 113 0.25 7.98 -23.30
C ARG A 113 -0.98 8.38 -24.11
N ALA A 114 -0.88 9.40 -24.96
CA ALA A 114 -1.99 9.81 -25.82
C ALA A 114 -2.46 8.68 -26.75
N GLN A 115 -1.54 7.89 -27.30
CA GLN A 115 -1.88 6.71 -28.11
C GLN A 115 -2.60 5.64 -27.29
N MET A 116 -2.15 5.37 -26.06
CA MET A 116 -2.82 4.40 -25.18
C MET A 116 -4.23 4.84 -24.81
N VAL A 117 -4.43 6.13 -24.51
CA VAL A 117 -5.77 6.71 -24.25
C VAL A 117 -6.67 6.58 -25.47
N GLN A 118 -6.16 6.86 -26.68
CA GLN A 118 -6.90 6.69 -27.93
C GLN A 118 -7.29 5.23 -28.20
N SER A 119 -6.43 4.27 -27.84
CA SER A 119 -6.70 2.85 -28.00
C SER A 119 -7.49 2.23 -26.84
N GLY A 120 -7.94 3.03 -25.86
CA GLY A 120 -8.70 2.54 -24.70
C GLY A 120 -7.89 1.64 -23.76
N THR A 121 -6.59 1.92 -23.60
CA THR A 121 -5.68 1.17 -22.73
C THR A 121 -4.85 2.10 -21.85
N SER A 122 -4.22 1.57 -20.80
CA SER A 122 -3.37 2.32 -19.89
C SER A 122 -2.16 1.52 -19.42
N ASP A 123 -1.08 2.23 -19.13
CA ASP A 123 0.04 1.74 -18.33
C ASP A 123 -0.10 2.17 -16.86
N TRP A 124 0.90 1.86 -16.04
CA TRP A 124 0.88 2.16 -14.61
C TRP A 124 0.76 3.65 -14.31
N ALA A 125 1.45 4.50 -15.09
CA ALA A 125 1.43 5.94 -14.89
C ALA A 125 0.08 6.57 -15.27
N LEU A 126 -0.55 6.10 -16.36
CA LEU A 126 -1.91 6.53 -16.71
C LEU A 126 -2.93 6.06 -15.66
N ALA A 127 -2.82 4.83 -15.16
CA ALA A 127 -3.71 4.33 -14.13
C ALA A 127 -3.59 5.10 -12.81
N GLU A 128 -2.37 5.47 -12.42
CA GLU A 128 -2.11 6.36 -11.28
C GLU A 128 -2.78 7.73 -11.50
N ALA A 129 -2.58 8.34 -12.68
CA ALA A 129 -3.20 9.61 -13.04
C ALA A 129 -4.73 9.53 -13.05
N PHE A 130 -5.32 8.42 -13.54
CA PHE A 130 -6.77 8.20 -13.49
C PHE A 130 -7.26 8.14 -12.05
N ALA A 131 -6.54 7.46 -11.15
CA ALA A 131 -6.94 7.35 -9.75
C ALA A 131 -6.88 8.71 -9.07
N PHE A 132 -5.79 9.44 -9.23
CA PHE A 132 -5.63 10.76 -8.62
C PHE A 132 -6.61 11.76 -9.22
N GLY A 133 -6.71 11.84 -10.54
CA GLY A 133 -7.56 12.81 -11.25
C GLY A 133 -9.05 12.63 -10.99
N SER A 134 -9.51 11.38 -10.85
CA SER A 134 -10.91 11.10 -10.50
C SER A 134 -11.22 11.48 -9.05
N LEU A 135 -10.34 11.14 -8.10
CA LEU A 135 -10.47 11.55 -6.70
C LEU A 135 -10.48 13.08 -6.54
N LEU A 136 -9.60 13.77 -7.26
CA LEU A 136 -9.56 15.24 -7.27
C LEU A 136 -10.86 15.84 -7.79
N GLY A 137 -11.48 15.24 -8.82
CA GLY A 137 -12.78 15.65 -9.35
C GLY A 137 -13.95 15.38 -8.39
N GLU A 138 -13.84 14.34 -7.56
CA GLU A 138 -14.81 13.97 -6.51
C GLU A 138 -14.67 14.80 -5.23
N GLY A 139 -13.65 15.68 -5.15
CA GLY A 139 -13.42 16.55 -4.00
C GLY A 139 -12.43 16.01 -2.96
N PHE A 140 -11.75 14.90 -3.23
CA PHE A 140 -10.70 14.36 -2.37
C PHE A 140 -9.34 14.97 -2.71
N HIS A 141 -8.64 15.46 -1.69
CA HIS A 141 -7.27 15.95 -1.86
C HIS A 141 -6.33 14.78 -2.13
N VAL A 142 -5.28 15.01 -2.91
CA VAL A 142 -4.24 13.99 -3.15
C VAL A 142 -2.87 14.60 -2.85
N ARG A 143 -2.11 13.96 -1.98
CA ARG A 143 -0.74 14.35 -1.62
C ARG A 143 0.22 13.22 -1.92
N LEU A 144 1.24 13.48 -2.73
CA LEU A 144 2.32 12.55 -3.05
C LEU A 144 3.66 13.15 -2.61
N SER A 145 4.38 12.45 -1.74
CA SER A 145 5.63 12.90 -1.14
C SER A 145 6.68 11.80 -1.21
N GLY A 146 7.93 12.17 -1.47
CA GLY A 146 9.05 11.24 -1.52
C GLY A 146 10.20 11.76 -2.37
N GLN A 147 11.29 11.01 -2.46
CA GLN A 147 12.46 11.42 -3.24
C GLN A 147 12.17 11.27 -4.74
N ASP A 148 12.38 12.35 -5.51
CA ASP A 148 12.20 12.39 -6.97
C ASP A 148 10.79 11.99 -7.46
N VAL A 149 9.77 12.03 -6.61
CA VAL A 149 8.40 11.56 -6.95
C VAL A 149 7.76 12.32 -8.09
N GLU A 150 8.10 13.60 -8.30
CA GLU A 150 7.56 14.44 -9.37
C GLU A 150 7.84 13.83 -10.76
N ARG A 151 9.07 13.35 -10.99
CA ARG A 151 9.47 12.61 -12.19
C ARG A 151 9.17 11.10 -12.04
N GLY A 152 9.26 10.61 -10.81
CA GLY A 152 9.40 9.22 -10.42
C GLY A 152 10.85 8.75 -10.55
N THR A 153 11.31 7.93 -9.60
CA THR A 153 12.64 7.29 -9.59
C THR A 153 12.94 6.62 -10.94
N PHE A 154 11.95 5.87 -11.46
CA PHE A 154 12.07 5.15 -12.73
C PHE A 154 11.69 6.00 -13.95
N SER A 155 11.56 7.33 -13.82
CA SER A 155 11.15 8.26 -14.88
C SER A 155 9.91 7.78 -15.62
N HIS A 156 8.89 7.39 -14.85
CA HIS A 156 7.63 6.84 -15.38
C HIS A 156 6.47 7.80 -15.15
N ARG A 157 6.55 8.66 -14.13
CA ARG A 157 5.43 9.43 -13.60
C ARG A 157 5.25 10.79 -14.29
N HIS A 158 6.27 11.65 -14.24
CA HIS A 158 6.23 12.99 -14.87
C HIS A 158 4.96 13.79 -14.53
N HIS A 159 4.65 13.94 -13.24
CA HIS A 159 3.54 14.77 -12.75
C HIS A 159 3.88 16.26 -12.76
N VAL A 160 5.17 16.59 -12.75
CA VAL A 160 5.68 17.94 -12.96
C VAL A 160 6.48 17.94 -14.27
N LEU A 161 6.09 18.81 -15.20
CA LEU A 161 6.81 19.07 -16.43
C LEU A 161 7.67 20.32 -16.25
N HIS A 162 8.92 20.29 -16.71
CA HIS A 162 9.86 21.42 -16.64
C HIS A 162 10.18 21.97 -18.04
N ASP A 163 10.10 23.28 -18.20
CA ASP A 163 10.45 23.95 -19.45
C ASP A 163 11.98 23.93 -19.62
N GLN A 164 12.44 23.56 -20.82
CA GLN A 164 13.88 23.48 -21.12
C GLN A 164 14.54 24.85 -21.37
N ASN A 165 13.75 25.86 -21.72
CA ASN A 165 14.23 27.20 -22.05
C ASN A 165 14.05 28.19 -20.90
N VAL A 166 13.05 27.97 -20.03
CA VAL A 166 12.71 28.88 -18.94
C VAL A 166 12.89 28.18 -17.60
N ASP A 167 13.91 28.60 -16.84
CA ASP A 167 14.17 28.05 -15.51
C ASP A 167 12.95 28.23 -14.58
N LYS A 168 12.66 27.20 -13.78
CA LYS A 168 11.53 27.12 -12.83
C LYS A 168 10.14 27.29 -13.43
N ASN A 169 9.99 27.36 -14.75
CA ASN A 169 8.68 27.26 -15.38
C ASN A 169 8.23 25.80 -15.36
N ILE A 170 7.24 25.50 -14.50
CA ILE A 170 6.70 24.16 -14.31
C ILE A 170 5.21 24.12 -14.63
N VAL A 171 4.76 22.98 -15.11
CA VAL A 171 3.33 22.68 -15.29
C VAL A 171 3.02 21.36 -14.60
N GLU A 172 1.91 21.34 -13.86
CA GLU A 172 1.40 20.17 -13.15
C GLU A 172 0.06 19.75 -13.77
N PRO A 173 0.04 18.83 -14.76
CA PRO A 173 -1.18 18.55 -15.51
C PRO A 173 -2.35 18.07 -14.65
N LEU A 174 -2.07 17.38 -13.54
CA LEU A 174 -3.11 16.94 -12.60
C LEU A 174 -3.77 18.09 -11.83
N ASN A 175 -3.11 19.25 -11.73
CA ASN A 175 -3.67 20.47 -11.17
C ASN A 175 -4.48 21.29 -12.20
N GLU A 176 -4.63 20.82 -13.44
CA GLU A 176 -5.40 21.50 -14.49
C GLU A 176 -6.63 20.71 -14.96
N LEU A 177 -6.98 19.62 -14.28
CA LEU A 177 -8.03 18.69 -14.72
C LEU A 177 -9.43 19.30 -14.64
N TRP A 178 -9.80 19.94 -13.52
CA TRP A 178 -11.16 20.46 -13.31
C TRP A 178 -11.13 21.90 -12.80
N PRO A 179 -10.95 22.90 -13.70
CA PRO A 179 -10.79 24.29 -13.32
C PRO A 179 -11.91 24.80 -12.40
N GLY A 180 -11.53 25.35 -11.24
CA GLY A 180 -12.45 25.94 -10.26
C GLY A 180 -13.32 24.94 -9.49
N LYS A 181 -13.15 23.62 -9.68
CA LYS A 181 -13.95 22.58 -9.02
C LYS A 181 -13.13 21.50 -8.33
N GLN A 182 -11.93 21.18 -8.82
CA GLN A 182 -11.11 20.11 -8.24
C GLN A 182 -10.63 20.42 -6.81
N ALA A 183 -10.43 19.36 -6.04
CA ALA A 183 -9.64 19.42 -4.82
C ALA A 183 -8.15 19.63 -5.10
N GLN A 184 -7.38 19.93 -4.05
CA GLN A 184 -5.96 20.23 -4.18
C GLN A 184 -5.14 18.96 -4.44
N TYR A 185 -4.34 18.98 -5.51
CA TYR A 185 -3.24 18.05 -5.71
C TYR A 185 -1.93 18.68 -5.20
N THR A 186 -1.12 17.90 -4.49
CA THR A 186 0.20 18.33 -4.02
C THR A 186 1.20 17.21 -4.27
N VAL A 187 2.20 17.48 -5.10
CA VAL A 187 3.35 16.60 -5.31
C VAL A 187 4.60 17.29 -4.78
N CYS A 188 5.41 16.57 -4.01
CA CYS A 188 6.58 17.15 -3.36
C CYS A 188 7.78 16.21 -3.44
N ASN A 189 8.83 16.62 -4.16
CA ASN A 189 10.14 16.03 -3.96
C ASN A 189 10.63 16.32 -2.53
N SER A 190 10.80 15.27 -1.74
CA SER A 190 11.27 15.37 -0.35
C SER A 190 12.79 15.54 -0.28
N SER A 191 13.28 15.98 0.87
CA SER A 191 14.70 15.82 1.22
C SER A 191 15.08 14.33 1.26
N LEU A 192 16.39 14.05 1.26
CA LEU A 192 16.95 12.70 1.41
C LEU A 192 16.85 12.22 2.87
N SER A 193 15.61 12.06 3.35
CA SER A 193 15.27 11.61 4.69
C SER A 193 13.98 10.81 4.66
N GLU A 194 14.03 9.54 5.05
CA GLU A 194 12.85 8.67 5.06
C GLU A 194 12.09 8.82 6.39
N PHE A 195 12.79 8.71 7.52
CA PHE A 195 12.15 8.73 8.84
C PHE A 195 11.41 10.04 9.13
N GLY A 196 12.06 11.18 8.85
CA GLY A 196 11.45 12.50 9.08
C GLY A 196 10.26 12.77 8.16
N VAL A 197 10.39 12.41 6.88
CA VAL A 197 9.34 12.63 5.87
C VAL A 197 8.16 11.68 6.11
N LEU A 198 8.40 10.38 6.31
CA LEU A 198 7.32 9.43 6.60
C LEU A 198 6.58 9.81 7.89
N GLY A 199 7.31 10.22 8.94
CA GLY A 199 6.69 10.74 10.17
C GLY A 199 5.81 11.98 9.92
N PHE A 200 6.24 12.88 9.03
CA PHE A 200 5.45 14.03 8.61
C PHE A 200 4.19 13.62 7.84
N GLU A 201 4.31 12.70 6.87
CA GLU A 201 3.16 12.22 6.09
C GLU A 201 2.15 11.43 6.93
N VAL A 202 2.61 10.67 7.95
CA VAL A 202 1.73 10.07 8.95
C VAL A 202 1.00 11.17 9.73
N GLY A 203 1.67 12.24 10.14
CA GLY A 203 1.00 13.39 10.77
C GLY A 203 -0.07 14.01 9.86
N PHE A 204 0.21 14.12 8.56
CA PHE A 204 -0.73 14.65 7.57
C PHE A 204 -1.95 13.74 7.38
N SER A 205 -1.74 12.43 7.24
CA SER A 205 -2.82 11.45 7.06
C SER A 205 -3.75 11.33 8.27
N LEU A 206 -3.27 11.68 9.47
CA LEU A 206 -4.07 11.74 10.69
C LEU A 206 -4.95 12.99 10.79
N SER A 207 -4.73 14.01 9.94
CA SER A 207 -5.39 15.31 10.07
C SER A 207 -6.67 15.43 9.24
N ASN A 208 -6.65 15.00 7.97
CA ASN A 208 -7.77 15.16 7.04
C ASN A 208 -8.20 13.79 6.49
N PRO A 209 -9.45 13.35 6.73
CA PRO A 209 -9.92 12.04 6.26
C PRO A 209 -10.27 12.07 4.76
N ASN A 210 -10.42 13.26 4.17
CA ASN A 210 -10.73 13.47 2.76
C ASN A 210 -9.46 13.72 1.93
N ALA A 211 -8.33 13.14 2.34
CA ALA A 211 -7.06 13.25 1.63
C ALA A 211 -6.42 11.87 1.42
N LEU A 212 -6.12 11.54 0.16
CA LEU A 212 -5.24 10.44 -0.19
C LEU A 212 -3.79 10.88 0.04
N VAL A 213 -3.17 10.41 1.12
CA VAL A 213 -1.79 10.77 1.48
C VAL A 213 -0.86 9.61 1.13
N ILE A 214 0.11 9.89 0.27
CA ILE A 214 1.00 8.90 -0.32
C ILE A 214 2.44 9.28 -0.03
N TRP A 215 3.18 8.35 0.54
CA TRP A 215 4.63 8.39 0.64
C TRP A 215 5.23 7.34 -0.29
N GLU A 216 6.16 7.73 -1.16
CA GLU A 216 6.90 6.80 -2.02
C GLU A 216 8.37 6.72 -1.60
N ALA A 217 8.82 5.51 -1.32
CA ALA A 217 10.23 5.24 -1.09
C ALA A 217 10.98 5.19 -2.43
N GLN A 218 12.22 5.67 -2.49
CA GLN A 218 13.03 5.52 -3.71
C GLN A 218 13.23 4.04 -4.07
N PHE A 219 13.45 3.20 -3.04
CA PHE A 219 13.39 1.74 -3.06
C PHE A 219 12.70 1.25 -1.79
N GLY A 220 11.93 0.16 -1.87
CA GLY A 220 11.14 -0.35 -0.73
C GLY A 220 11.99 -0.79 0.48
N ASP A 221 13.29 -1.03 0.29
CA ASP A 221 14.23 -1.48 1.33
C ASP A 221 14.35 -0.47 2.52
N PHE A 222 13.93 0.80 2.36
CA PHE A 222 14.11 1.88 3.33
C PHE A 222 12.96 2.12 4.35
N SER A 223 11.91 1.30 4.36
CA SER A 223 10.67 1.57 5.12
C SER A 223 10.58 0.95 6.53
N ASN A 224 11.69 0.77 7.25
CA ASN A 224 11.77 -0.10 8.43
C ASN A 224 11.09 0.40 9.73
N ASN A 225 10.34 1.51 9.75
CA ASN A 225 9.84 2.12 11.00
C ASN A 225 8.41 2.70 10.91
N ALA A 226 7.38 1.95 11.33
CA ALA A 226 6.10 2.50 11.80
C ALA A 226 5.28 1.43 12.57
N GLN A 227 4.68 1.78 13.71
CA GLN A 227 3.77 0.92 14.51
C GLN A 227 2.58 1.75 15.04
N SER A 228 1.38 1.16 15.10
CA SER A 228 0.14 1.80 15.58
C SER A 228 -0.19 1.45 17.04
N LYS A 229 -0.54 2.43 17.88
CA LYS A 229 -0.97 2.22 19.30
C LYS A 229 -2.15 3.08 19.78
N TRP A 230 -2.58 4.09 19.03
CA TRP A 230 -3.60 5.05 19.45
C TRP A 230 -4.84 4.90 18.58
N ILE A 231 -6.04 5.16 19.11
CA ILE A 231 -7.37 4.96 18.47
C ILE A 231 -7.59 5.97 17.32
N ARG A 232 -6.60 6.12 16.44
CA ARG A 232 -6.59 7.01 15.28
C ARG A 232 -6.47 6.17 14.04
N GLN A 233 -7.32 6.46 13.06
CA GLN A 233 -7.19 5.91 11.73
C GLN A 233 -6.20 6.74 10.91
N SER A 234 -5.40 6.07 10.09
CA SER A 234 -4.50 6.69 9.13
C SER A 234 -4.77 6.08 7.78
N GLY A 235 -5.02 6.92 6.76
CA GLY A 235 -5.18 6.51 5.37
C GLY A 235 -3.88 6.60 4.57
N ILE A 236 -2.70 6.51 5.22
CA ILE A 236 -1.43 6.63 4.51
C ILE A 236 -1.19 5.45 3.56
N VAL A 237 -0.76 5.76 2.34
CA VAL A 237 -0.26 4.80 1.36
C VAL A 237 1.25 4.88 1.33
N CYS A 238 1.92 3.75 1.53
CA CYS A 238 3.37 3.67 1.36
C CYS A 238 3.68 2.91 0.09
N LEU A 239 4.03 3.59 -1.00
CA LEU A 239 4.46 2.96 -2.24
C LEU A 239 5.90 2.49 -2.10
N LEU A 240 6.09 1.16 -2.06
CA LEU A 240 7.39 0.54 -1.88
C LEU A 240 7.80 -0.24 -3.13
N PRO A 241 8.68 0.31 -3.99
CA PRO A 241 9.14 -0.39 -5.16
C PRO A 241 9.76 -1.75 -4.79
N HIS A 242 9.24 -2.83 -5.36
CA HIS A 242 9.65 -4.21 -5.10
C HIS A 242 9.89 -5.03 -6.38
N GLY A 243 10.86 -5.94 -6.35
CA GLY A 243 11.11 -6.91 -7.45
C GLY A 243 12.56 -7.39 -7.51
N TYR A 244 12.76 -8.69 -7.74
CA TYR A 244 14.08 -9.31 -7.90
C TYR A 244 14.53 -9.23 -9.37
N GLU A 245 15.40 -8.27 -9.66
CA GLU A 245 15.84 -7.94 -11.03
C GLU A 245 17.37 -8.01 -11.21
N GLY A 246 18.08 -8.58 -10.23
CA GLY A 246 19.54 -8.74 -10.28
C GLY A 246 20.32 -7.45 -9.97
N MET A 247 19.68 -6.47 -9.33
CA MET A 247 20.26 -5.17 -8.94
C MET A 247 20.96 -5.20 -7.56
N GLY A 248 21.10 -6.39 -6.98
CA GLY A 248 21.70 -6.59 -5.67
C GLY A 248 20.75 -6.38 -4.49
N PRO A 249 21.25 -6.51 -3.25
CA PRO A 249 20.43 -6.62 -2.06
C PRO A 249 19.61 -5.37 -1.73
N GLU A 250 20.17 -4.17 -1.87
CA GLU A 250 19.51 -2.90 -1.49
C GLU A 250 18.53 -2.36 -2.55
N HIS A 251 18.31 -3.11 -3.63
CA HIS A 251 17.46 -2.69 -4.75
C HIS A 251 16.49 -3.79 -5.17
N SER A 252 16.22 -4.78 -4.31
CA SER A 252 15.39 -5.94 -4.65
C SER A 252 14.14 -6.06 -3.79
N SER A 253 14.23 -5.89 -2.46
CA SER A 253 13.17 -6.31 -1.56
C SER A 253 12.62 -5.19 -0.68
N ALA A 254 11.31 -4.93 -0.77
CA ALA A 254 10.61 -4.09 0.21
C ALA A 254 10.41 -4.79 1.57
N ARG A 255 11.00 -5.98 1.76
CA ARG A 255 10.84 -6.83 2.95
C ARG A 255 9.37 -7.08 3.29
N LEU A 256 8.62 -7.51 2.26
CA LEU A 256 7.19 -7.81 2.33
C LEU A 256 6.84 -8.68 3.54
N GLU A 257 7.70 -9.66 3.88
CA GLU A 257 7.54 -10.52 5.04
C GLU A 257 7.38 -9.76 6.37
N ARG A 258 8.04 -8.60 6.51
CA ARG A 258 8.02 -7.81 7.74
C ARG A 258 6.70 -7.07 7.89
N PHE A 259 6.16 -6.55 6.80
CA PHE A 259 4.84 -5.90 6.80
C PHE A 259 3.74 -6.92 7.09
N LEU A 260 3.83 -8.10 6.48
CA LEU A 260 2.91 -9.20 6.73
C LEU A 260 2.97 -9.69 8.18
N GLN A 261 4.16 -9.79 8.77
CA GLN A 261 4.32 -10.13 10.20
C GLN A 261 3.66 -9.10 11.14
N LEU A 262 3.60 -7.83 10.72
CA LEU A 262 2.97 -6.75 11.49
C LEU A 262 1.44 -6.69 11.30
N CYS A 263 0.87 -7.47 10.37
CA CYS A 263 -0.57 -7.49 10.15
C CYS A 263 -1.30 -8.28 11.24
N SER A 264 -2.47 -7.78 11.67
CA SER A 264 -3.32 -8.39 12.70
C SER A 264 -4.37 -9.34 12.10
N ASP A 265 -3.98 -10.12 11.11
CA ASP A 265 -4.81 -11.15 10.47
C ASP A 265 -4.62 -12.48 11.22
N ASP A 266 -5.68 -13.07 11.74
CA ASP A 266 -5.62 -14.34 12.47
C ASP A 266 -5.60 -15.52 11.47
N GLU A 267 -4.53 -16.30 11.48
CA GLU A 267 -4.31 -17.37 10.50
C GLU A 267 -5.16 -18.62 10.71
N GLU A 268 -5.73 -18.79 11.90
CA GLU A 268 -6.59 -19.94 12.23
C GLU A 268 -8.07 -19.61 12.06
N ARG A 269 -8.42 -18.33 11.89
CA ARG A 269 -9.80 -17.87 11.90
C ARG A 269 -10.28 -17.40 10.54
N MET A 270 -10.85 -18.31 9.77
CA MET A 270 -11.69 -17.97 8.63
C MET A 270 -13.15 -17.76 9.10
N LYS A 271 -13.66 -16.52 9.02
CA LYS A 271 -15.09 -16.26 9.18
C LYS A 271 -15.89 -16.86 8.01
N PRO A 272 -17.18 -17.21 8.21
CA PRO A 272 -18.02 -17.65 7.11
C PRO A 272 -18.06 -16.59 5.98
N PRO A 273 -17.83 -16.99 4.72
CA PRO A 273 -17.91 -16.07 3.60
C PRO A 273 -19.35 -15.57 3.41
N GLY A 274 -19.49 -14.34 2.93
CA GLY A 274 -20.76 -13.67 2.71
C GLY A 274 -20.56 -12.27 2.12
N PRO A 275 -21.63 -11.52 1.81
CA PRO A 275 -21.55 -10.21 1.15
C PRO A 275 -20.71 -9.17 1.90
N GLU A 276 -20.59 -9.31 3.22
CA GLU A 276 -19.88 -8.40 4.11
C GLU A 276 -18.50 -8.94 4.54
N PHE A 277 -18.09 -10.12 4.03
CA PHE A 277 -16.86 -10.79 4.44
C PHE A 277 -15.63 -9.90 4.19
N GLU A 278 -15.51 -9.34 2.99
CA GLU A 278 -14.37 -8.48 2.64
C GLU A 278 -14.33 -7.20 3.50
N GLY A 279 -15.46 -6.50 3.65
CA GLY A 279 -15.53 -5.30 4.49
C GLY A 279 -15.25 -5.60 5.96
N GLY A 280 -15.73 -6.73 6.47
CA GLY A 280 -15.44 -7.19 7.82
C GLY A 280 -13.96 -7.45 8.07
N GLN A 281 -13.27 -8.13 7.14
CA GLN A 281 -11.82 -8.35 7.21
C GLN A 281 -11.06 -7.02 7.22
N LEU A 282 -11.49 -6.09 6.37
CA LEU A 282 -10.90 -4.77 6.23
C LEU A 282 -11.07 -3.89 7.50
N MET A 283 -12.17 -4.04 8.23
CA MET A 283 -12.39 -3.34 9.49
C MET A 283 -11.57 -3.91 10.66
N GLU A 284 -11.20 -5.19 10.60
CA GLU A 284 -10.46 -5.88 11.67
C GLU A 284 -8.95 -5.84 11.48
N THR A 285 -8.48 -5.77 10.24
CA THR A 285 -7.06 -5.66 9.95
C THR A 285 -6.53 -4.27 10.32
N ASN A 286 -5.30 -4.22 10.82
CA ASN A 286 -4.58 -2.97 11.05
C ASN A 286 -3.90 -2.43 9.77
N MET A 287 -3.62 -3.29 8.79
CA MET A 287 -2.95 -2.92 7.54
C MET A 287 -3.47 -3.73 6.36
N ILE A 288 -3.46 -3.12 5.18
CA ILE A 288 -3.70 -3.81 3.91
C ILE A 288 -2.36 -3.96 3.23
N VAL A 289 -2.01 -5.19 2.83
CA VAL A 289 -0.77 -5.45 2.09
C VAL A 289 -1.16 -6.03 0.75
N ALA A 290 -0.89 -5.28 -0.32
CA ALA A 290 -1.17 -5.69 -1.69
C ALA A 290 0.07 -5.55 -2.57
N ASN A 291 0.17 -6.42 -3.57
CA ASN A 291 1.25 -6.47 -4.57
C ASN A 291 0.60 -6.60 -5.95
N CYS A 292 0.17 -5.45 -6.49
CA CYS A 292 -0.65 -5.38 -7.68
C CYS A 292 0.14 -5.80 -8.93
N THR A 293 -0.50 -6.53 -9.84
CA THR A 293 0.09 -6.92 -11.13
C THR A 293 -0.47 -6.15 -12.31
N THR A 294 -1.63 -5.52 -12.19
CA THR A 294 -2.26 -4.76 -13.29
C THR A 294 -2.45 -3.29 -12.95
N PRO A 295 -2.35 -2.38 -13.94
CA PRO A 295 -2.65 -0.97 -13.74
C PRO A 295 -4.06 -0.71 -13.20
N ALA A 296 -5.08 -1.44 -13.68
CA ALA A 296 -6.45 -1.27 -13.19
C ALA A 296 -6.61 -1.64 -11.71
N ASN A 297 -5.97 -2.72 -11.26
CA ASN A 297 -6.05 -3.09 -9.85
C ASN A 297 -5.36 -2.06 -8.95
N PHE A 298 -4.24 -1.49 -9.42
CA PHE A 298 -3.58 -0.36 -8.74
C PHE A 298 -4.50 0.87 -8.62
N PHE A 299 -5.17 1.25 -9.72
CA PHE A 299 -6.17 2.32 -9.74
C PHE A 299 -7.29 2.08 -8.71
N HIS A 300 -7.88 0.89 -8.73
CA HIS A 300 -8.98 0.56 -7.84
C HIS A 300 -8.55 0.55 -6.38
N LEU A 301 -7.32 0.11 -6.10
CA LEU A 301 -6.80 0.11 -4.74
C LEU A 301 -6.59 1.52 -4.21
N LEU A 302 -6.03 2.43 -5.01
CA LEU A 302 -5.85 3.83 -4.64
C LEU A 302 -7.18 4.56 -4.43
N ARG A 303 -8.24 4.22 -5.18
CA ARG A 303 -9.57 4.77 -4.94
C ARG A 303 -10.26 4.14 -3.74
N ARG A 304 -10.07 2.83 -3.52
CA ARG A 304 -10.53 2.12 -2.31
C ARG A 304 -9.86 2.65 -1.05
N GLN A 305 -8.64 3.18 -1.16
CA GLN A 305 -7.85 3.72 -0.06
C GLN A 305 -8.48 4.95 0.62
N MET A 306 -9.37 5.68 -0.04
CA MET A 306 -10.23 6.65 0.64
C MET A 306 -11.10 6.01 1.74
N LEU A 307 -11.04 4.67 1.86
CA LEU A 307 -11.59 3.90 2.95
C LEU A 307 -10.50 3.34 3.91
N LEU A 308 -9.31 2.85 3.51
CA LEU A 308 -8.32 2.16 4.41
C LEU A 308 -6.87 1.95 3.84
N PRO A 309 -5.76 1.86 4.66
CA PRO A 309 -4.30 1.98 4.32
C PRO A 309 -3.46 0.76 3.80
N PHE A 310 -2.52 1.08 2.86
CA PHE A 310 -1.19 0.47 2.49
C PHE A 310 -1.05 -0.37 1.16
N LEU A 311 0.10 -0.26 0.45
CA LEU A 311 0.31 -0.82 -0.92
C LEU A 311 1.79 -0.98 -1.40
N MET A 312 2.23 -2.19 -1.80
CA MET A 312 3.52 -2.37 -2.52
C MET A 312 3.45 -1.94 -3.99
N THR A 313 4.49 -1.28 -4.51
CA THR A 313 4.54 -0.87 -5.93
C THR A 313 5.52 -1.70 -6.75
N PRO A 314 5.23 -1.94 -8.03
CA PRO A 314 6.16 -2.67 -8.88
C PRO A 314 7.32 -1.79 -9.35
N LYS A 315 8.44 -2.42 -9.73
CA LYS A 315 9.56 -1.79 -10.45
C LYS A 315 9.45 -2.01 -11.96
N SER A 316 9.78 -3.20 -12.44
CA SER A 316 9.73 -3.55 -13.88
C SER A 316 8.34 -3.46 -14.51
N LEU A 317 7.26 -3.71 -13.77
CA LEU A 317 5.90 -3.65 -14.34
C LEU A 317 5.49 -2.26 -14.79
N LEU A 318 6.15 -1.20 -14.29
CA LEU A 318 5.87 0.19 -14.70
C LEU A 318 6.02 0.41 -16.22
N ARG A 319 6.75 -0.47 -16.91
CA ARG A 319 6.98 -0.40 -18.37
C ARG A 319 6.77 -1.74 -19.08
N HIS A 320 6.26 -2.78 -18.41
CA HIS A 320 6.12 -4.10 -19.01
C HIS A 320 5.00 -4.09 -20.07
N PRO A 321 5.21 -4.60 -21.31
CA PRO A 321 4.20 -4.53 -22.38
C PRO A 321 2.88 -5.22 -22.05
N GLU A 322 2.92 -6.33 -21.30
CA GLU A 322 1.72 -7.07 -20.85
C GLU A 322 1.13 -6.52 -19.54
N ALA A 323 1.80 -5.56 -18.87
CA ALA A 323 1.25 -4.88 -17.69
C ALA A 323 0.47 -3.64 -18.13
N ARG A 324 -0.56 -3.87 -18.96
CA ARG A 324 -1.50 -2.86 -19.43
C ARG A 324 -2.92 -3.29 -19.09
N SER A 325 -3.81 -2.33 -18.88
CA SER A 325 -5.22 -2.60 -18.64
C SER A 325 -6.09 -1.93 -19.71
N PRO A 326 -7.14 -2.62 -20.20
CA PRO A 326 -8.17 -1.97 -21.02
C PRO A 326 -9.03 -1.04 -20.15
N PHE A 327 -9.67 -0.05 -20.77
CA PHE A 327 -10.56 0.89 -20.08
C PHE A 327 -11.75 0.18 -19.43
N ASP A 328 -12.19 -0.96 -19.97
CA ASP A 328 -13.27 -1.79 -19.41
C ASP A 328 -13.00 -2.21 -17.97
N ASP A 329 -11.74 -2.41 -17.59
CA ASP A 329 -11.33 -2.74 -16.22
C ASP A 329 -11.39 -1.55 -15.25
N TYR A 330 -11.79 -0.35 -15.69
CA TYR A 330 -11.91 0.86 -14.87
C TYR A 330 -13.34 1.39 -14.74
N LEU A 331 -14.30 0.83 -15.47
CA LEU A 331 -15.66 1.38 -15.61
C LEU A 331 -16.48 1.23 -14.33
N GLU A 332 -17.56 2.00 -14.18
CA GLU A 332 -18.35 2.19 -12.95
C GLU A 332 -18.69 0.93 -12.12
N ASN A 333 -18.83 -0.25 -12.75
CA ASN A 333 -19.15 -1.51 -12.04
C ASN A 333 -17.93 -2.35 -11.65
N THR A 334 -16.72 -1.86 -11.90
CA THR A 334 -15.46 -2.53 -11.59
C THR A 334 -14.93 -2.14 -10.21
N ARG A 335 -14.08 -3.01 -9.66
CA ARG A 335 -13.50 -2.85 -8.33
C ARG A 335 -12.18 -3.58 -8.22
N PHE A 336 -11.47 -3.32 -7.12
CA PHE A 336 -10.25 -4.02 -6.78
C PHE A 336 -10.49 -5.54 -6.70
N LYS A 337 -9.66 -6.31 -7.41
CA LYS A 337 -9.66 -7.77 -7.43
C LYS A 337 -8.62 -8.25 -6.41
N ARG A 338 -9.06 -8.76 -5.25
CA ARG A 338 -8.18 -9.33 -4.21
C ARG A 338 -7.37 -10.53 -4.70
N LEU A 339 -7.97 -11.32 -5.59
CA LEU A 339 -7.35 -12.42 -6.32
C LEU A 339 -7.80 -12.32 -7.79
N ILE A 340 -6.87 -12.50 -8.72
CA ILE A 340 -7.18 -12.61 -10.15
C ILE A 340 -7.05 -14.09 -10.56
N PRO A 341 -8.15 -14.76 -10.95
CA PRO A 341 -8.13 -16.16 -11.33
C PRO A 341 -7.48 -16.38 -12.70
N GLU A 342 -7.14 -17.63 -13.00
CA GLU A 342 -6.81 -18.06 -14.36
C GLU A 342 -8.04 -17.95 -15.28
N ASP A 343 -7.86 -17.30 -16.42
CA ASP A 343 -8.88 -17.04 -17.45
C ASP A 343 -8.51 -17.60 -18.84
N GLY A 344 -7.37 -18.28 -18.99
CA GLY A 344 -6.93 -18.94 -20.21
C GLY A 344 -7.40 -20.40 -20.35
N PRO A 345 -6.76 -21.20 -21.23
CA PRO A 345 -7.17 -22.57 -21.57
C PRO A 345 -7.34 -23.52 -20.38
N ALA A 346 -6.48 -23.41 -19.35
CA ALA A 346 -6.61 -24.19 -18.11
C ALA A 346 -7.97 -23.96 -17.41
N SER A 347 -8.60 -22.79 -17.58
CA SER A 347 -9.88 -22.48 -16.97
C SER A 347 -11.08 -23.17 -17.66
N GLU A 348 -10.91 -23.62 -18.91
CA GLU A 348 -11.95 -24.29 -19.71
C GLU A 348 -12.15 -25.75 -19.30
N ASN A 349 -11.09 -26.42 -18.83
CA ASN A 349 -11.16 -27.79 -18.34
C ASN A 349 -10.44 -27.98 -16.99
N PRO A 350 -11.00 -27.44 -15.89
CA PRO A 350 -10.35 -27.44 -14.57
C PRO A 350 -10.03 -28.83 -14.01
N GLU A 351 -10.74 -29.87 -14.45
CA GLU A 351 -10.52 -31.24 -13.98
C GLU A 351 -9.24 -31.88 -14.53
N GLN A 352 -8.77 -31.41 -15.69
CA GLN A 352 -7.55 -31.88 -16.36
C GLN A 352 -6.30 -31.08 -15.97
N VAL A 353 -6.48 -29.96 -15.27
CA VAL A 353 -5.37 -29.15 -14.79
C VAL A 353 -4.54 -29.95 -13.77
N LYS A 354 -3.24 -30.06 -14.06
CA LYS A 354 -2.29 -30.79 -13.22
C LYS A 354 -1.77 -29.94 -12.06
N ARG A 355 -1.68 -28.62 -12.26
CA ARG A 355 -1.12 -27.67 -11.28
C ARG A 355 -1.95 -26.40 -11.18
N LEU A 356 -2.21 -25.98 -9.94
CA LEU A 356 -2.70 -24.66 -9.61
C LEU A 356 -1.59 -23.90 -8.89
N VAL A 357 -1.07 -22.87 -9.54
CA VAL A 357 -0.01 -22.00 -9.00
C VAL A 357 -0.64 -20.73 -8.46
N PHE A 358 -0.50 -20.49 -7.17
CA PHE A 358 -0.71 -19.19 -6.56
C PHE A 358 0.61 -18.42 -6.54
N CYS A 359 0.58 -17.17 -7.00
CA CYS A 359 1.72 -16.26 -6.93
C CYS A 359 1.25 -14.84 -6.61
N SER A 360 2.18 -13.93 -6.36
CA SER A 360 1.89 -12.51 -6.12
C SER A 360 2.93 -11.64 -6.82
N GLY A 361 2.50 -10.49 -7.35
CA GLY A 361 3.37 -9.55 -8.03
C GLY A 361 3.97 -10.06 -9.35
N LYS A 362 5.10 -9.47 -9.73
CA LYS A 362 5.64 -9.54 -11.10
C LYS A 362 6.01 -10.94 -11.60
N LEU A 363 6.26 -11.90 -10.69
CA LEU A 363 6.64 -13.27 -11.05
C LEU A 363 5.60 -13.93 -11.98
N TYR A 364 4.33 -13.53 -11.86
CA TYR A 364 3.26 -13.96 -12.76
C TYR A 364 3.63 -13.87 -14.23
N TYR A 365 4.21 -12.74 -14.68
CA TYR A 365 4.50 -12.51 -16.09
C TYR A 365 5.62 -13.44 -16.59
N GLU A 366 6.61 -13.72 -15.75
CA GLU A 366 7.70 -14.66 -16.08
C GLU A 366 7.17 -16.10 -16.14
N LEU A 367 6.32 -16.50 -15.19
CA LEU A 367 5.67 -17.82 -15.19
C LEU A 367 4.73 -18.01 -16.37
N LYS A 368 3.88 -17.02 -16.68
CA LYS A 368 2.97 -17.05 -17.83
C LYS A 368 3.75 -17.22 -19.12
N LYS A 369 4.77 -16.39 -19.35
CA LYS A 369 5.60 -16.46 -20.55
C LYS A 369 6.24 -17.83 -20.72
N GLU A 370 6.84 -18.39 -19.67
CA GLU A 370 7.50 -19.69 -19.76
C GLU A 370 6.50 -20.85 -19.86
N ARG A 371 5.33 -20.76 -19.22
CA ARG A 371 4.22 -21.71 -19.41
C ARG A 371 3.77 -21.75 -20.87
N ASP A 372 3.56 -20.58 -21.47
CA ASP A 372 3.12 -20.45 -22.86
C ASP A 372 4.20 -20.98 -23.82
N ASN A 373 5.48 -20.66 -23.58
CA ASN A 373 6.62 -21.19 -24.35
C ASN A 373 6.71 -22.72 -24.32
N LYS A 374 6.37 -23.33 -23.19
CA LYS A 374 6.38 -24.78 -22.98
C LYS A 374 5.06 -25.46 -23.36
N LYS A 375 4.04 -24.69 -23.80
CA LYS A 375 2.70 -25.18 -24.17
C LYS A 375 2.01 -25.92 -23.02
N LEU A 376 2.10 -25.34 -21.82
CA LEU A 376 1.53 -25.87 -20.58
C LEU A 376 0.29 -25.09 -20.12
N ASP A 377 -0.27 -24.26 -20.99
CA ASP A 377 -1.40 -23.35 -20.76
C ASP A 377 -2.71 -24.07 -20.43
N SER A 378 -2.89 -25.32 -20.86
CA SER A 378 -4.02 -26.17 -20.43
C SER A 378 -3.72 -27.01 -19.18
N ASP A 379 -2.44 -27.28 -18.89
CA ASP A 379 -2.00 -28.14 -17.78
C ASP A 379 -1.79 -27.38 -16.47
N VAL A 380 -1.49 -26.07 -16.55
CA VAL A 380 -1.08 -25.23 -15.42
C VAL A 380 -1.92 -23.96 -15.35
N ALA A 381 -2.77 -23.87 -14.33
CA ALA A 381 -3.50 -22.66 -13.98
C ALA A 381 -2.64 -21.76 -13.09
N ILE A 382 -2.59 -20.45 -13.36
CA ILE A 382 -1.86 -19.47 -12.55
C ILE A 382 -2.84 -18.41 -12.00
N CYS A 383 -3.04 -18.41 -10.69
CA CYS A 383 -3.84 -17.43 -9.97
C CYS A 383 -2.93 -16.41 -9.27
N ARG A 384 -3.31 -15.14 -9.32
CA ARG A 384 -2.57 -14.04 -8.67
C ARG A 384 -3.28 -13.60 -7.40
N ILE A 385 -2.58 -13.68 -6.28
CA ILE A 385 -3.03 -13.09 -5.01
C ILE A 385 -2.52 -11.65 -4.98
N GLU A 386 -3.42 -10.70 -5.25
CA GLU A 386 -3.09 -9.27 -5.33
C GLU A 386 -3.13 -8.61 -3.95
N GLN A 387 -4.04 -9.05 -3.07
CA GLN A 387 -4.08 -8.66 -1.66
C GLN A 387 -3.64 -9.84 -0.80
N LEU A 388 -2.53 -9.66 -0.09
CA LEU A 388 -1.95 -10.66 0.81
C LEU A 388 -2.53 -10.52 2.21
N SER A 389 -2.70 -9.28 2.70
CA SER A 389 -3.37 -8.99 3.96
C SER A 389 -4.47 -7.94 3.76
N PRO A 390 -5.68 -8.13 4.32
CA PRO A 390 -6.16 -9.38 4.91
C PRO A 390 -6.29 -10.47 3.83
N PHE A 391 -6.01 -11.72 4.20
CA PHE A 391 -5.89 -12.81 3.23
C PHE A 391 -7.23 -13.19 2.60
N PRO A 392 -7.31 -13.41 1.27
CA PRO A 392 -8.56 -13.68 0.56
C PRO A 392 -8.95 -15.17 0.65
N TYR A 393 -9.28 -15.64 1.85
CA TYR A 393 -9.62 -17.04 2.13
C TYR A 393 -10.74 -17.58 1.23
N ASP A 394 -11.79 -16.79 1.03
CA ASP A 394 -12.96 -17.12 0.20
C ASP A 394 -12.57 -17.41 -1.25
N LEU A 395 -11.77 -16.53 -1.87
CA LEU A 395 -11.37 -16.66 -3.27
C LEU A 395 -10.33 -17.77 -3.45
N VAL A 396 -9.40 -17.93 -2.50
CA VAL A 396 -8.40 -19.01 -2.54
C VAL A 396 -9.08 -20.37 -2.46
N LYS A 397 -10.05 -20.51 -1.54
CA LYS A 397 -10.84 -21.73 -1.40
C LYS A 397 -11.61 -22.04 -2.67
N GLU A 398 -12.30 -21.04 -3.25
CA GLU A 398 -13.02 -21.18 -4.52
C GLU A 398 -12.12 -21.71 -5.64
N GLN A 399 -10.93 -21.11 -5.83
CA GLN A 399 -10.01 -21.56 -6.87
C GLN A 399 -9.47 -22.97 -6.59
N ALA A 400 -9.16 -23.29 -5.34
CA ALA A 400 -8.70 -24.63 -4.99
C ALA A 400 -9.79 -25.68 -5.26
N GLU A 401 -11.05 -25.39 -4.93
CA GLU A 401 -12.19 -26.27 -5.21
C GLU A 401 -12.44 -26.42 -6.72
N LYS A 402 -12.32 -25.34 -7.50
CA LYS A 402 -12.39 -25.37 -8.97
C LYS A 402 -11.37 -26.35 -9.57
N TYR A 403 -10.11 -26.33 -9.10
CA TYR A 403 -9.03 -27.20 -9.57
C TYR A 403 -8.76 -28.34 -8.57
N LYS A 404 -9.78 -29.17 -8.29
CA LYS A 404 -9.76 -30.23 -7.26
C LYS A 404 -8.63 -31.27 -7.42
N ASN A 405 -8.27 -31.63 -8.66
CA ASN A 405 -7.27 -32.65 -8.96
C ASN A 405 -5.83 -32.10 -9.02
N ALA A 406 -5.68 -30.78 -9.08
CA ALA A 406 -4.40 -30.14 -9.31
C ALA A 406 -3.49 -30.20 -8.07
N GLN A 407 -2.19 -30.26 -8.27
CA GLN A 407 -1.22 -29.98 -7.21
C GLN A 407 -1.22 -28.47 -6.92
N LEU A 408 -1.29 -28.10 -5.64
CA LEU A 408 -1.26 -26.71 -5.21
C LEU A 408 0.19 -26.26 -5.00
N ILE A 409 0.54 -25.12 -5.59
CA ILE A 409 1.88 -24.53 -5.53
C ILE A 409 1.77 -23.07 -5.12
N TRP A 410 2.61 -22.63 -4.18
CA TRP A 410 2.92 -21.22 -3.96
C TRP A 410 4.25 -20.89 -4.62
N ALA A 411 4.21 -20.01 -5.62
CA ALA A 411 5.38 -19.55 -6.33
C ALA A 411 5.75 -18.11 -5.93
N GLN A 412 7.00 -17.90 -5.55
CA GLN A 412 7.52 -16.57 -5.23
C GLN A 412 8.99 -16.43 -5.65
N GLU A 413 9.41 -15.20 -5.95
CA GLU A 413 10.81 -14.94 -6.32
C GLU A 413 11.67 -14.70 -5.08
N GLU A 414 11.10 -14.24 -3.99
CA GLU A 414 11.78 -13.99 -2.74
C GLU A 414 12.33 -15.28 -2.11
N HIS A 415 13.38 -15.16 -1.30
CA HIS A 415 13.92 -16.28 -0.52
C HIS A 415 12.84 -16.87 0.40
N LYS A 416 12.93 -18.16 0.74
CA LYS A 416 11.90 -18.87 1.52
C LYS A 416 11.61 -18.26 2.91
N ASN A 417 12.59 -17.58 3.49
CA ASN A 417 12.47 -16.84 4.75
C ASN A 417 12.08 -15.36 4.57
N MET A 418 11.68 -14.97 3.35
CA MET A 418 11.28 -13.64 2.92
C MET A 418 10.01 -13.75 2.06
N GLY A 419 9.49 -12.60 1.59
CA GLY A 419 8.28 -12.57 0.78
C GLY A 419 7.06 -13.05 1.57
N ALA A 420 6.06 -13.58 0.87
CA ALA A 420 4.79 -13.89 1.53
C ALA A 420 4.71 -15.31 2.12
N TRP A 421 5.59 -16.25 1.75
CA TRP A 421 5.45 -17.68 2.06
C TRP A 421 5.10 -17.98 3.52
N LEU A 422 5.85 -17.43 4.48
CA LEU A 422 5.63 -17.70 5.90
C LEU A 422 4.29 -17.15 6.43
N TYR A 423 3.74 -16.12 5.79
CA TYR A 423 2.44 -15.56 6.11
C TYR A 423 1.29 -16.32 5.42
N VAL A 424 1.43 -16.60 4.12
CA VAL A 424 0.35 -17.22 3.34
C VAL A 424 0.20 -18.71 3.60
N HIS A 425 1.28 -19.43 3.92
CA HIS A 425 1.24 -20.88 4.11
C HIS A 425 0.23 -21.35 5.17
N PRO A 426 0.25 -20.87 6.43
CA PRO A 426 -0.76 -21.28 7.41
C PRO A 426 -2.18 -20.90 6.97
N ARG A 427 -2.36 -19.73 6.33
CA ARG A 427 -3.67 -19.24 5.86
C ARG A 427 -4.22 -20.06 4.68
N LEU A 428 -3.34 -20.53 3.80
CA LEU A 428 -3.67 -21.48 2.75
C LEU A 428 -4.16 -22.79 3.35
N LEU A 429 -3.47 -23.32 4.37
CA LEU A 429 -3.92 -24.54 5.06
C LEU A 429 -5.30 -24.34 5.71
N THR A 430 -5.54 -23.20 6.36
CA THR A 430 -6.85 -22.84 6.92
C THR A 430 -7.93 -22.74 5.86
N ALA A 431 -7.69 -22.03 4.75
CA ALA A 431 -8.64 -21.92 3.63
C ALA A 431 -9.03 -23.28 3.05
N LEU A 432 -8.11 -24.24 3.09
CA LEU A 432 -8.26 -25.60 2.56
C LEU A 432 -8.74 -26.60 3.62
N ASN A 433 -9.09 -26.15 4.83
CA ASN A 433 -9.44 -27.00 5.97
C ASN A 433 -8.39 -28.11 6.24
N ASN A 434 -7.11 -27.82 6.02
CA ASN A 434 -6.00 -28.78 6.09
C ASN A 434 -6.14 -30.01 5.18
N GLY A 435 -7.04 -29.99 4.19
CA GLY A 435 -7.34 -31.14 3.34
C GLY A 435 -6.36 -31.37 2.19
N ARG A 436 -5.58 -30.34 1.81
CA ARG A 436 -4.60 -30.38 0.72
C ARG A 436 -3.32 -29.66 1.12
N SER A 437 -2.17 -30.24 0.78
CA SER A 437 -0.88 -29.60 0.99
C SER A 437 -0.55 -28.63 -0.14
N VAL A 438 0.15 -27.54 0.20
CA VAL A 438 0.67 -26.57 -0.77
C VAL A 438 2.19 -26.68 -0.83
N LYS A 439 2.75 -26.86 -2.03
CA LYS A 439 4.19 -26.92 -2.24
C LYS A 439 4.78 -25.52 -2.43
N TYR A 440 5.96 -25.29 -1.87
CA TYR A 440 6.73 -24.08 -2.10
C TYR A 440 7.59 -24.20 -3.36
N ALA A 441 7.53 -23.19 -4.23
CA ALA A 441 8.47 -22.98 -5.33
C ALA A 441 9.04 -21.56 -5.26
N GLY A 442 10.32 -21.43 -4.91
CA GLY A 442 10.95 -20.13 -4.75
C GLY A 442 12.41 -20.25 -4.36
N ARG A 443 13.08 -19.12 -4.12
CA ARG A 443 14.51 -19.13 -3.75
C ARG A 443 14.73 -19.82 -2.41
N ALA A 444 15.91 -20.43 -2.23
CA ALA A 444 16.31 -21.02 -0.94
C ALA A 444 16.36 -19.95 0.18
N PRO A 445 16.39 -20.29 1.47
CA PRO A 445 16.61 -19.30 2.51
C PRO A 445 17.94 -18.55 2.33
N SER A 446 17.97 -17.25 2.62
CA SER A 446 19.18 -16.42 2.55
C SER A 446 19.23 -15.39 3.67
N ALA A 447 20.44 -15.02 4.09
CA ALA A 447 20.65 -13.90 5.01
C ALA A 447 20.53 -12.54 4.30
N SER A 448 20.88 -12.50 3.00
CA SER A 448 20.81 -11.29 2.19
C SER A 448 19.52 -11.26 1.36
N THR A 449 18.98 -10.07 1.13
CA THR A 449 17.73 -9.88 0.37
C THR A 449 17.85 -10.38 -1.06
N ALA A 450 19.00 -10.19 -1.72
CA ALA A 450 19.28 -10.74 -3.05
C ALA A 450 20.77 -10.93 -3.27
N THR A 451 21.15 -11.83 -4.18
CA THR A 451 22.54 -11.97 -4.62
C THR A 451 23.01 -10.72 -5.38
N GLY A 452 24.24 -10.28 -5.13
CA GLY A 452 24.90 -9.21 -5.88
C GLY A 452 25.47 -9.65 -7.23
N ASN A 453 25.43 -10.95 -7.54
CA ASN A 453 25.96 -11.51 -8.77
C ASN A 453 24.84 -11.87 -9.76
N LYS A 454 24.88 -11.25 -10.95
CA LYS A 454 23.86 -11.44 -11.99
C LYS A 454 23.72 -12.88 -12.49
N TYR A 455 24.82 -13.64 -12.60
CA TYR A 455 24.78 -15.04 -13.03
C TYR A 455 24.05 -15.91 -12.01
N HIS A 456 24.38 -15.74 -10.72
CA HIS A 456 23.66 -16.42 -9.63
C HIS A 456 22.18 -16.05 -9.61
N HIS A 457 21.85 -14.77 -9.79
CA HIS A 457 20.46 -14.31 -9.84
C HIS A 457 19.67 -14.99 -10.95
N MET A 458 20.22 -15.05 -12.17
CA MET A 458 19.56 -15.72 -13.30
C MET A 458 19.37 -17.22 -13.06
N ARG A 459 20.37 -17.88 -12.47
CA ARG A 459 20.28 -19.30 -12.11
C ARG A 459 19.16 -19.55 -11.11
N GLU A 460 19.07 -18.73 -10.08
CA GLU A 460 17.99 -18.79 -9.09
C GLU A 460 16.62 -18.54 -9.73
N GLN A 461 16.50 -17.53 -10.59
CA GLN A 461 15.24 -17.21 -11.26
C GLN A 461 14.77 -18.37 -12.16
N ASN A 462 15.68 -18.92 -12.97
CA ASN A 462 15.41 -20.10 -13.79
C ASN A 462 15.00 -21.30 -12.95
N LYS A 463 15.63 -21.49 -11.78
CA LYS A 463 15.26 -22.56 -10.86
C LYS A 463 13.85 -22.36 -10.28
N VAL A 464 13.46 -21.14 -9.89
CA VAL A 464 12.10 -20.85 -9.40
C VAL A 464 11.07 -21.22 -10.47
N ILE A 465 11.29 -20.82 -11.72
CA ILE A 465 10.38 -21.13 -12.83
C ILE A 465 10.35 -22.63 -13.12
N ALA A 466 11.52 -23.29 -13.16
CA ALA A 466 11.66 -24.73 -13.36
C ALA A 466 10.91 -25.54 -12.29
N ASP A 467 11.12 -25.21 -11.01
CA ASP A 467 10.49 -25.89 -9.88
C ASP A 467 8.96 -25.64 -9.86
N THR A 468 8.50 -24.47 -10.33
CA THR A 468 7.07 -24.12 -10.40
C THR A 468 6.33 -24.89 -11.50
N LEU A 469 6.92 -24.94 -12.70
CA LEU A 469 6.29 -25.55 -13.88
C LEU A 469 6.66 -27.04 -14.07
N GLU A 470 7.68 -27.53 -13.36
CA GLU A 470 8.36 -28.82 -13.55
C GLU A 470 8.92 -28.99 -14.97
N VAL A 471 9.72 -28.01 -15.40
CA VAL A 471 10.35 -27.99 -16.71
C VAL A 471 11.86 -27.85 -16.59
N THR A 472 12.60 -28.35 -17.57
CA THR A 472 14.05 -28.12 -17.66
C THR A 472 14.33 -26.69 -18.11
N MET A 473 15.23 -26.01 -17.38
CA MET A 473 15.70 -24.65 -17.66
C MET A 473 17.23 -24.57 -17.76
N PRO A 474 17.80 -23.68 -18.58
CA PRO A 474 19.25 -23.54 -18.71
C PRO A 474 19.94 -23.18 -17.37
N GLY A 475 21.02 -23.88 -17.04
CA GLY A 475 21.84 -23.62 -15.85
C GLY A 475 21.27 -24.17 -14.54
N VAL A 476 20.20 -24.98 -14.60
CA VAL A 476 19.62 -25.71 -13.47
C VAL A 476 20.08 -27.17 -13.58
N ASP A 477 21.31 -27.45 -13.13
CA ASP A 477 21.84 -28.81 -12.95
C ASP A 477 22.16 -29.04 -11.47
#